data_AF-A0A4Z0PLA4-F1
#
_entry.id   AF-A0A4Z0PLA4-F1
#
_cell.length_a   1.000
_cell.length_b   1.000
_cell.length_c   1.000
_cell.angle_alpha   90.00
_cell.angle_beta   90.00
_cell.angle_gamma   90.00
#
_symmetry.space_group_name_H-M   'P 1'
#
loop_
_entity.id
_entity.type
_entity.pdbx_description
1 polymer ?
#
loop_
_entity_poly.entity_id
_entity_poly.type
_entity_poly.pdbx_seq_one_letter_code
_entity_poly.pdbx_strand_id
1 'polypeptide(L)'
;MLLLALVSCSRKEDISPKNGTVIGSISPAGAATGLTLTATDGKVYTATPDALTGSFTVAQLPLGNYSITTTPAVGYTIPAPVSVAVSATSTTVAPIKLSRDGIIRGSMTWTVGGTTFTASRFYGELSNTIVSIVGATQLNGAWHEVALVIPMKDQAGNLVFKGVGTYILGTGEYPFGKYVDNTNSGNATYSTWLANKPVGTVVVTSYNDVNRTIGGTFEFEAAANLNTTGSVTVSKGSFNFQF
;
A
#
# COMPACT_ATOMS: atom_id res chain seq x y z
N MET A 1 18.42 -85.18 19.01
CA MET A 1 17.44 -84.32 18.32
C MET A 1 17.83 -82.88 18.62
N LEU A 2 18.50 -82.22 17.68
CA LEU A 2 19.14 -80.91 17.85
C LEU A 2 18.14 -79.82 17.43
N LEU A 3 17.77 -78.94 18.36
CA LEU A 3 16.78 -77.88 18.17
C LEU A 3 17.44 -76.68 17.47
N LEU A 4 17.04 -76.38 16.22
CA LEU A 4 17.41 -75.14 15.52
C LEU A 4 16.55 -73.98 16.05
N ALA A 5 17.18 -72.98 16.65
CA ALA A 5 16.54 -71.70 16.98
C ALA A 5 16.57 -70.78 15.75
N LEU A 6 15.39 -70.44 15.22
CA LEU A 6 15.21 -69.41 14.19
C LEU A 6 15.29 -68.04 14.86
N VAL A 7 16.35 -67.27 14.57
CA VAL A 7 16.45 -65.86 14.94
C VAL A 7 15.53 -65.07 14.01
N SER A 8 14.36 -64.68 14.54
CA SER A 8 13.47 -63.73 13.91
C SER A 8 14.07 -62.32 14.05
N CYS A 9 14.63 -61.79 12.97
CA CYS A 9 14.96 -60.37 12.86
C CYS A 9 13.67 -59.58 12.62
N SER A 10 13.07 -59.05 13.69
CA SER A 10 12.00 -58.06 13.58
C SER A 10 12.61 -56.77 13.02
N ARG A 11 12.30 -56.46 11.76
CA ARG A 11 12.53 -55.13 11.17
C ARG A 11 11.74 -54.12 12.01
N LYS A 12 12.42 -53.29 12.79
CA LYS A 12 11.79 -52.10 13.37
C LYS A 12 11.38 -51.21 12.20
N GLU A 13 10.09 -51.12 11.93
CA GLU A 13 9.56 -50.05 11.10
C GLU A 13 9.94 -48.73 11.77
N ASP A 14 10.57 -47.84 11.01
CA ASP A 14 10.86 -46.48 11.46
C ASP A 14 9.53 -45.71 11.48
N ILE A 15 8.85 -45.78 12.64
CA ILE A 15 7.57 -45.10 12.94
C ILE A 15 7.75 -43.62 13.26
N SER A 16 8.87 -43.00 12.87
CA SER A 16 9.04 -41.56 12.95
C SER A 16 7.91 -40.88 12.16
N PRO A 17 7.11 -39.98 12.79
CA PRO A 17 6.08 -39.24 12.07
C PRO A 17 6.72 -38.57 10.86
N LYS A 18 6.31 -38.99 9.65
CA LYS A 18 6.80 -38.36 8.44
C LYS A 18 6.15 -36.99 8.37
N ASN A 19 6.93 -35.96 8.63
CA ASN A 19 6.49 -34.59 8.51
C ASN A 19 7.02 -33.99 7.20
N GLY A 20 6.21 -33.13 6.60
CA GLY A 20 6.57 -32.31 5.46
C GLY A 20 6.89 -30.87 5.85
N THR A 21 7.30 -30.10 4.86
CA THR A 21 7.51 -28.66 4.96
C THR A 21 6.84 -27.98 3.78
N VAL A 22 6.13 -26.88 4.03
CA VAL A 22 5.57 -26.01 2.99
C VAL A 22 6.44 -24.76 2.89
N ILE A 23 6.86 -24.41 1.68
CA ILE A 23 7.65 -23.23 1.37
C ILE A 23 6.92 -22.43 0.30
N GLY A 24 6.90 -21.11 0.41
CA GLY A 24 6.30 -20.26 -0.61
C GLY A 24 6.60 -18.78 -0.39
N SER A 25 5.90 -17.95 -1.14
CA SER A 25 5.98 -16.50 -1.03
C SER A 25 4.62 -15.84 -1.19
N ILE A 26 4.45 -14.69 -0.57
CA ILE A 26 3.32 -13.79 -0.77
C ILE A 26 3.78 -12.60 -1.61
N SER A 27 2.97 -12.24 -2.61
CA SER A 27 3.25 -11.12 -3.50
C SER A 27 2.10 -10.10 -3.48
N PRO A 28 2.41 -8.81 -3.34
CA PRO A 28 3.73 -8.23 -3.07
C PRO A 28 4.22 -8.54 -1.64
N ALA A 29 5.52 -8.39 -1.40
CA ALA A 29 6.08 -8.50 -0.05
C ALA A 29 5.42 -7.48 0.90
N GLY A 30 5.15 -7.87 2.14
CA GLY A 30 4.42 -7.05 3.11
C GLY A 30 2.90 -7.01 2.92
N ALA A 31 2.33 -7.66 1.89
CA ALA A 31 0.88 -7.67 1.65
C ALA A 31 0.07 -8.46 2.69
N ALA A 32 0.70 -9.34 3.45
CA ALA A 32 0.06 -10.12 4.51
C ALA A 32 0.90 -10.07 5.79
N THR A 33 0.21 -10.01 6.92
CA THR A 33 0.81 -10.01 8.26
C THR A 33 0.84 -11.42 8.88
N GLY A 34 0.12 -12.36 8.27
CA GLY A 34 0.04 -13.74 8.74
C GLY A 34 -0.45 -14.71 7.67
N LEU A 35 -0.17 -15.98 7.91
CA LEU A 35 -0.57 -17.11 7.09
C LEU A 35 -1.01 -18.26 8.00
N THR A 36 -2.07 -18.95 7.59
CA THR A 36 -2.71 -20.04 8.33
C THR A 36 -2.88 -21.23 7.38
N LEU A 37 -2.39 -22.40 7.77
CA LEU A 37 -2.70 -23.68 7.12
C LEU A 37 -3.67 -24.45 8.01
N THR A 38 -4.82 -24.81 7.43
CA THR A 38 -5.83 -25.63 8.10
C THR A 38 -5.84 -27.02 7.46
N ALA A 39 -5.50 -28.04 8.24
CA ALA A 39 -5.59 -29.43 7.84
C ALA A 39 -7.06 -29.89 7.71
N THR A 40 -7.30 -31.00 7.02
CA THR A 40 -8.65 -31.57 6.86
C THR A 40 -9.33 -31.98 8.17
N ASP A 41 -8.55 -32.25 9.22
CA ASP A 41 -9.05 -32.53 10.58
C ASP A 41 -9.33 -31.25 11.39
N GLY A 42 -9.15 -30.06 10.79
CA GLY A 42 -9.35 -28.76 11.41
C GLY A 42 -8.15 -28.24 12.19
N LYS A 43 -7.03 -28.97 12.27
CA LYS A 43 -5.83 -28.50 12.96
C LYS A 43 -5.18 -27.35 12.20
N VAL A 44 -4.77 -26.33 12.94
CA VAL A 44 -4.23 -25.08 12.40
C VAL A 44 -2.74 -24.96 12.67
N TYR A 45 -2.01 -24.48 11.66
CA TYR A 45 -0.60 -24.12 11.73
C TYR A 45 -0.43 -22.71 11.19
N THR A 46 0.39 -21.88 11.82
CA THR A 46 0.56 -20.48 11.43
C THR A 46 2.00 -20.16 11.10
N ALA A 47 2.19 -19.14 10.27
CA ALA A 47 3.48 -18.53 9.99
C ALA A 47 3.33 -17.04 9.71
N THR A 48 4.41 -16.30 9.93
CA THR A 48 4.52 -14.89 9.54
C THR A 48 5.41 -14.82 8.30
N PRO A 49 4.89 -14.36 7.15
CA PRO A 49 5.70 -14.08 5.99
C PRO A 49 6.73 -12.99 6.28
N ASP A 50 7.91 -13.10 5.69
CA ASP A 50 8.94 -12.06 5.76
C ASP A 50 8.44 -10.78 5.09
N ALA A 51 8.54 -9.64 5.77
CA ALA A 51 7.95 -8.39 5.31
C ALA A 51 8.66 -7.79 4.07
N LEU A 52 9.93 -8.16 3.82
CA LEU A 52 10.74 -7.60 2.73
C LEU A 52 10.73 -8.49 1.48
N THR A 53 10.65 -9.79 1.67
CA THR A 53 10.72 -10.79 0.59
C THR A 53 9.40 -11.50 0.34
N GLY A 54 8.45 -11.43 1.28
CA GLY A 54 7.19 -12.17 1.25
C GLY A 54 7.34 -13.67 1.51
N SER A 55 8.56 -14.16 1.75
CA SER A 55 8.87 -15.59 1.89
C SER A 55 8.28 -16.15 3.19
N PHE A 56 7.81 -17.40 3.16
CA PHE A 56 7.39 -18.12 4.36
C PHE A 56 7.80 -19.60 4.29
N THR A 57 7.97 -20.19 5.46
CA THR A 57 8.23 -21.62 5.64
C THR A 57 7.41 -22.13 6.81
N VAL A 58 6.69 -23.24 6.61
CA VAL A 58 5.99 -23.97 7.66
C VAL A 58 6.49 -25.41 7.68
N ALA A 59 7.29 -25.74 8.68
CA ALA A 59 7.90 -27.05 8.83
C ALA A 59 7.11 -27.96 9.77
N GLN A 60 7.49 -29.24 9.82
CA GLN A 60 6.93 -30.22 10.75
C GLN A 60 5.42 -30.43 10.60
N LEU A 61 4.92 -30.35 9.37
CA LEU A 61 3.50 -30.57 9.06
C LEU A 61 3.23 -32.06 8.84
N PRO A 62 2.24 -32.66 9.52
CA PRO A 62 1.74 -33.97 9.15
C PRO A 62 1.38 -34.04 7.66
N LEU A 63 1.63 -35.20 7.03
CA LEU A 63 1.26 -35.39 5.64
C LEU A 63 -0.25 -35.28 5.47
N GLY A 64 -0.69 -34.66 4.38
CA GLY A 64 -2.11 -34.49 4.11
C GLY A 64 -2.42 -33.22 3.32
N ASN A 65 -3.71 -32.96 3.14
CA ASN A 65 -4.19 -31.77 2.43
C ASN A 65 -4.46 -30.64 3.41
N TYR A 66 -4.07 -29.43 3.01
CA TYR A 66 -4.25 -28.21 3.77
C TYR A 66 -4.88 -27.13 2.92
N SER A 67 -5.64 -26.26 3.57
CA SER A 67 -6.11 -24.99 3.02
C SER A 67 -5.28 -23.85 3.60
N ILE A 68 -4.63 -23.07 2.74
CA ILE A 68 -3.84 -21.90 3.12
C ILE A 68 -4.73 -20.66 3.02
N THR A 69 -4.86 -19.93 4.12
CA THR A 69 -5.44 -18.60 4.16
C THR A 69 -4.41 -17.58 4.62
N THR A 70 -4.61 -16.32 4.28
CA THR A 70 -3.73 -15.22 4.68
C THR A 70 -4.50 -14.22 5.52
N THR A 71 -3.78 -13.51 6.39
CA THR A 71 -4.26 -12.30 7.05
C THR A 71 -3.66 -11.12 6.29
N PRO A 72 -4.44 -10.45 5.41
CA PRO A 72 -3.93 -9.31 4.65
C PRO A 72 -3.50 -8.16 5.55
N ALA A 73 -2.46 -7.45 5.13
CA ALA A 73 -2.15 -6.13 5.66
C ALA A 73 -3.25 -5.13 5.24
N VAL A 74 -3.36 -4.01 5.98
CA VAL A 74 -4.27 -2.93 5.61
C VAL A 74 -4.00 -2.48 4.17
N GLY A 75 -5.06 -2.32 3.36
CA GLY A 75 -4.97 -1.96 1.94
C GLY A 75 -5.08 -3.14 0.98
N TYR A 76 -5.08 -4.38 1.48
CA TYR A 76 -5.18 -5.58 0.63
C TYR A 76 -6.48 -6.36 0.86
N THR A 77 -6.98 -6.96 -0.21
CA THR A 77 -8.12 -7.87 -0.17
C THR A 77 -7.72 -9.26 0.31
N ILE A 78 -8.66 -9.98 0.92
CA ILE A 78 -8.49 -11.38 1.29
C ILE A 78 -8.55 -12.23 0.00
N PRO A 79 -7.48 -12.96 -0.35
CA PRO A 79 -7.49 -13.83 -1.52
C PRO A 79 -8.29 -15.11 -1.24
N ALA A 80 -8.66 -15.83 -2.31
CA ALA A 80 -9.23 -17.16 -2.17
C ALA A 80 -8.23 -18.12 -1.48
N PRO A 81 -8.70 -19.07 -0.65
CA PRO A 81 -7.82 -20.06 -0.04
C PRO A 81 -7.08 -20.90 -1.08
N VAL A 82 -5.84 -21.27 -0.78
CA VAL A 82 -4.99 -22.09 -1.67
C VAL A 82 -4.86 -23.50 -1.09
N SER A 83 -5.22 -24.52 -1.86
CA SER A 83 -5.04 -25.91 -1.45
C SER A 83 -3.61 -26.39 -1.70
N VAL A 84 -3.04 -27.12 -0.74
CA VAL A 84 -1.72 -27.74 -0.85
C VAL A 84 -1.74 -29.16 -0.29
N ALA A 85 -1.07 -30.09 -0.97
CA ALA A 85 -0.85 -31.45 -0.49
C ALA A 85 0.57 -31.57 0.07
N VAL A 86 0.70 -31.76 1.38
CA VAL A 86 1.98 -31.88 2.08
C VAL A 86 2.47 -33.33 1.96
N SER A 87 3.66 -33.48 1.39
CA SER A 87 4.40 -34.74 1.29
C SER A 87 5.61 -34.77 2.23
N ALA A 88 6.27 -35.92 2.35
CA ALA A 88 7.47 -36.05 3.19
C ALA A 88 8.68 -35.26 2.66
N THR A 89 8.59 -34.72 1.44
CA THR A 89 9.54 -33.77 0.86
C THR A 89 9.04 -32.34 1.00
N SER A 90 9.93 -31.35 0.84
CA SER A 90 9.51 -29.95 0.78
C SER A 90 8.49 -29.75 -0.35
N THR A 91 7.36 -29.13 0.00
CA THR A 91 6.30 -28.77 -0.94
C THR A 91 6.38 -27.27 -1.19
N THR A 92 6.67 -26.88 -2.44
CA THR A 92 6.71 -25.47 -2.84
C THR A 92 5.37 -25.05 -3.42
N VAL A 93 4.80 -23.97 -2.89
CA VAL A 93 3.54 -23.40 -3.39
C VAL A 93 3.85 -22.24 -4.32
N ALA A 94 3.04 -22.08 -5.37
CA ALA A 94 3.10 -20.91 -6.22
C ALA A 94 2.85 -19.62 -5.40
N PRO A 95 3.40 -18.46 -5.81
CA PRO A 95 3.21 -17.22 -5.07
C PRO A 95 1.74 -16.89 -4.86
N ILE A 96 1.34 -16.68 -3.61
CA ILE A 96 -0.01 -16.24 -3.25
C ILE A 96 -0.09 -14.74 -3.50
N LYS A 97 -0.92 -14.34 -4.46
CA LYS A 97 -1.07 -12.94 -4.87
C LYS A 97 -2.21 -12.28 -4.11
N LEU A 98 -1.93 -11.15 -3.47
CA LEU A 98 -2.95 -10.29 -2.89
C LEU A 98 -3.14 -9.06 -3.76
N SER A 99 -4.39 -8.62 -3.87
CA SER A 99 -4.78 -7.42 -4.63
C SER A 99 -5.02 -6.26 -3.68
N ARG A 100 -4.79 -5.04 -4.16
CA ARG A 100 -5.21 -3.83 -3.43
C ARG A 100 -6.73 -3.74 -3.38
N ASP A 101 -7.25 -3.18 -2.30
CA ASP A 101 -8.69 -2.92 -2.16
C ASP A 101 -9.15 -1.62 -2.83
N GLY A 102 -8.21 -0.79 -3.30
CA GLY A 102 -8.49 0.46 -4.01
C GLY A 102 -8.99 1.58 -3.11
N ILE A 103 -8.92 1.42 -1.78
CA ILE A 103 -9.36 2.43 -0.83
C ILE A 103 -8.15 3.23 -0.35
N ILE A 104 -8.15 4.53 -0.69
CA ILE A 104 -7.16 5.46 -0.17
C ILE A 104 -7.49 5.78 1.28
N ARG A 105 -6.49 5.61 2.15
CA ARG A 105 -6.56 5.88 3.58
C ARG A 105 -5.54 6.94 3.95
N GLY A 106 -5.79 7.69 5.00
CA GLY A 106 -4.82 8.68 5.44
C GLY A 106 -5.38 9.83 6.24
N SER A 107 -4.59 10.89 6.26
CA SER A 107 -4.94 12.20 6.76
C SER A 107 -4.42 13.28 5.82
N MET A 108 -5.16 14.37 5.71
CA MET A 108 -4.67 15.62 5.13
C MET A 108 -5.24 16.80 5.91
N THR A 109 -4.40 17.78 6.21
CA THR A 109 -4.82 19.07 6.76
C THR A 109 -4.18 20.21 6.00
N TRP A 110 -4.85 21.37 5.98
CA TRP A 110 -4.31 22.60 5.39
C TRP A 110 -4.99 23.83 5.98
N THR A 111 -4.39 25.01 5.82
CA THR A 111 -4.95 26.29 6.26
C THR A 111 -5.11 27.26 5.09
N VAL A 112 -6.28 27.87 4.98
CA VAL A 112 -6.59 28.99 4.05
C VAL A 112 -7.31 30.08 4.84
N GLY A 113 -6.87 31.33 4.71
CA GLY A 113 -7.52 32.47 5.37
C GLY A 113 -7.58 32.38 6.91
N GLY A 114 -6.66 31.65 7.53
CA GLY A 114 -6.66 31.38 8.98
C GLY A 114 -7.54 30.21 9.43
N THR A 115 -8.38 29.64 8.54
CA THR A 115 -9.19 28.45 8.82
C THR A 115 -8.41 27.18 8.50
N THR A 116 -8.33 26.26 9.46
CA THR A 116 -7.77 24.92 9.24
C THR A 116 -8.86 23.96 8.78
N PHE A 117 -8.56 23.24 7.71
CA PHE A 117 -9.39 22.18 7.14
C PHE A 117 -8.75 20.82 7.39
N THR A 118 -9.59 19.83 7.66
CA THR A 118 -9.20 18.42 7.77
C THR A 118 -9.99 17.62 6.74
N ALA A 119 -9.30 16.93 5.85
CA ALA A 119 -9.92 16.07 4.85
C ALA A 119 -10.73 14.95 5.49
N SER A 120 -11.92 14.71 4.96
CA SER A 120 -12.77 13.55 5.26
C SER A 120 -12.93 12.62 4.06
N ARG A 121 -12.43 13.02 2.89
CA ARG A 121 -12.37 12.22 1.66
C ARG A 121 -11.00 12.32 1.03
N PHE A 122 -10.56 11.21 0.45
CA PHE A 122 -9.27 11.09 -0.19
C PHE A 122 -9.44 10.57 -1.61
N TYR A 123 -8.74 11.20 -2.55
CA TYR A 123 -8.62 10.75 -3.92
C TYR A 123 -7.15 10.82 -4.33
N GLY A 124 -6.81 10.23 -5.46
CA GLY A 124 -5.46 10.30 -5.99
C GLY A 124 -5.01 9.01 -6.61
N GLU A 125 -3.74 8.98 -6.96
CA GLU A 125 -3.11 7.86 -7.63
C GLU A 125 -1.61 7.86 -7.31
N LEU A 126 -1.06 6.67 -7.05
CA LEU A 126 0.36 6.43 -7.09
C LEU A 126 0.66 5.44 -8.22
N SER A 127 1.13 5.95 -9.36
CA SER A 127 1.39 5.16 -10.55
C SER A 127 2.73 5.48 -11.20
N ASN A 128 2.99 4.86 -12.35
CA ASN A 128 4.23 5.04 -13.09
C ASN A 128 4.31 6.39 -13.82
N THR A 129 3.21 7.15 -13.85
CA THR A 129 3.12 8.45 -14.53
C THR A 129 3.00 9.59 -13.54
N ILE A 130 2.30 9.41 -12.42
CA ILE A 130 2.00 10.51 -11.50
C ILE A 130 1.90 10.06 -10.05
N VAL A 131 2.22 10.99 -9.16
CA VAL A 131 1.82 11.00 -7.76
C VAL A 131 0.75 12.08 -7.61
N SER A 132 -0.49 11.68 -7.38
CA SER A 132 -1.62 12.57 -7.14
C SER A 132 -2.17 12.32 -5.74
N ILE A 133 -2.24 13.37 -4.94
CA ILE A 133 -2.72 13.32 -3.56
C ILE A 133 -3.81 14.37 -3.42
N VAL A 134 -5.03 13.95 -3.11
CA VAL A 134 -6.17 14.84 -2.99
C VAL A 134 -6.85 14.62 -1.65
N GLY A 135 -7.04 15.70 -0.90
CA GLY A 135 -7.85 15.74 0.31
C GLY A 135 -9.01 16.70 0.13
N ALA A 136 -10.22 16.24 0.46
CA ALA A 136 -11.42 17.06 0.39
C ALA A 136 -12.22 16.99 1.69
N THR A 137 -12.91 18.07 2.02
CA THR A 137 -13.80 18.16 3.17
C THR A 137 -14.99 19.07 2.87
N GLN A 138 -16.05 18.93 3.67
CA GLN A 138 -17.18 19.83 3.62
C GLN A 138 -17.25 20.61 4.94
N LEU A 139 -17.28 21.94 4.86
CA LEU A 139 -17.42 22.82 6.01
C LEU A 139 -18.55 23.81 5.72
N ASN A 140 -19.53 23.91 6.63
CA ASN A 140 -20.68 24.80 6.49
C ASN A 140 -21.42 24.68 5.13
N GLY A 141 -21.51 23.46 4.60
CA GLY A 141 -22.14 23.18 3.31
C GLY A 141 -21.27 23.43 2.09
N ALA A 142 -20.11 24.08 2.22
CA ALA A 142 -19.15 24.30 1.14
C ALA A 142 -18.12 23.18 1.05
N TRP A 143 -17.73 22.82 -0.17
CA TRP A 143 -16.71 21.82 -0.48
C TRP A 143 -15.34 22.49 -0.64
N HIS A 144 -14.36 22.00 0.09
CA HIS A 144 -12.97 22.46 0.01
C HIS A 144 -12.06 21.29 -0.33
N GLU A 145 -11.22 21.47 -1.35
CA GLU A 145 -10.30 20.44 -1.83
C GLU A 145 -8.91 21.02 -2.02
N VAL A 146 -7.88 20.27 -1.61
CA VAL A 146 -6.50 20.48 -2.05
C VAL A 146 -6.06 19.26 -2.86
N ALA A 147 -5.43 19.51 -4.01
CA ALA A 147 -4.73 18.50 -4.77
C ALA A 147 -3.25 18.88 -4.93
N LEU A 148 -2.38 17.89 -4.76
CA LEU A 148 -0.95 17.96 -5.04
C LEU A 148 -0.64 16.95 -6.12
N VAL A 149 -0.01 17.40 -7.20
CA VAL A 149 0.25 16.55 -8.36
C VAL A 149 1.71 16.68 -8.76
N ILE A 150 2.45 15.57 -8.66
CA ILE A 150 3.88 15.48 -8.97
C ILE A 150 4.06 14.45 -10.09
N PRO A 151 4.67 14.83 -11.22
CA PRO A 151 4.88 13.88 -12.31
C PRO A 151 5.99 12.91 -11.93
N MET A 152 5.87 11.65 -12.37
CA MET A 152 6.97 10.69 -12.20
C MET A 152 8.14 11.03 -13.11
N LYS A 153 7.85 11.51 -14.32
CA LYS A 153 8.83 11.88 -15.35
C LYS A 153 8.61 13.29 -15.86
N ASP A 154 9.69 13.96 -16.28
CA ASP A 154 9.58 15.22 -17.04
C ASP A 154 9.12 14.97 -18.49
N GLN A 155 8.97 16.05 -19.27
CA GLN A 155 8.60 15.98 -20.68
C GLN A 155 9.63 15.24 -21.56
N ALA A 156 10.89 15.15 -21.11
CA ALA A 156 11.95 14.40 -21.78
C ALA A 156 12.00 12.92 -21.35
N GLY A 157 11.12 12.49 -20.43
CA GLY A 157 11.04 11.12 -19.94
C GLY A 157 11.99 10.80 -18.79
N ASN A 158 12.72 11.77 -18.24
CA ASN A 158 13.63 11.57 -17.11
C ASN A 158 12.83 11.43 -15.82
N LEU A 159 13.24 10.50 -14.95
CA LEU A 159 12.63 10.33 -13.63
C LEU A 159 12.89 11.58 -12.76
N VAL A 160 11.82 12.29 -12.39
CA VAL A 160 11.87 13.48 -11.53
C VAL A 160 11.32 13.24 -10.13
N PHE A 161 10.37 12.31 -9.98
CA PHE A 161 9.96 11.86 -8.65
C PHE A 161 10.95 10.83 -8.11
N LYS A 162 11.60 11.16 -6.99
CA LYS A 162 12.64 10.33 -6.36
C LYS A 162 12.23 9.79 -4.99
N GLY A 163 10.94 9.88 -4.65
CA GLY A 163 10.43 9.55 -3.32
C GLY A 163 10.59 10.72 -2.35
N VAL A 164 11.31 10.50 -1.25
CA VAL A 164 11.58 11.54 -0.24
C VAL A 164 12.35 12.70 -0.86
N GLY A 165 11.89 13.93 -0.62
CA GLY A 165 12.49 15.12 -1.19
C GLY A 165 11.55 16.32 -1.24
N THR A 166 12.08 17.43 -1.76
CA THR A 166 11.34 18.68 -1.94
C THR A 166 11.02 18.87 -3.42
N TYR A 167 9.76 19.15 -3.72
CA TYR A 167 9.22 19.36 -5.06
C TYR A 167 8.67 20.78 -5.16
N ILE A 168 9.23 21.59 -6.06
CA ILE A 168 8.86 22.99 -6.26
C ILE A 168 7.63 23.10 -7.15
N LEU A 169 6.60 23.81 -6.71
CA LEU A 169 5.33 23.99 -7.42
C LEU A 169 5.29 25.28 -8.25
N GLY A 170 4.61 25.23 -9.39
CA GLY A 170 4.24 26.40 -10.20
C GLY A 170 5.28 26.88 -11.22
N THR A 171 6.39 26.15 -11.39
CA THR A 171 7.39 26.41 -12.44
C THR A 171 6.93 25.99 -13.85
N GLY A 172 5.70 25.47 -13.98
CA GLY A 172 5.09 25.00 -15.22
C GLY A 172 3.76 24.31 -14.93
N GLU A 173 3.26 23.51 -15.88
CA GLU A 173 2.06 22.70 -15.70
C GLU A 173 2.22 21.67 -14.56
N TYR A 174 3.40 21.07 -14.45
CA TYR A 174 3.75 20.11 -13.42
C TYR A 174 5.12 20.42 -12.79
N PRO A 175 5.34 20.09 -11.51
CA PRO A 175 4.32 19.73 -10.52
C PRO A 175 3.47 20.94 -10.13
N PHE A 176 2.23 20.69 -9.67
CA PHE A 176 1.32 21.75 -9.25
C PHE A 176 0.56 21.43 -7.97
N GLY A 177 0.25 22.48 -7.22
CA GLY A 177 -0.79 22.51 -6.19
C GLY A 177 -2.05 23.17 -6.73
N LYS A 178 -3.21 22.66 -6.33
CA LYS A 178 -4.55 23.18 -6.65
C LYS A 178 -5.37 23.30 -5.37
N TYR A 179 -6.14 24.38 -5.27
CA TYR A 179 -7.17 24.55 -4.25
C TYR A 179 -8.51 24.78 -4.93
N VAL A 180 -9.57 24.12 -4.46
CA VAL A 180 -10.94 24.35 -4.90
C VAL A 180 -11.77 24.76 -3.70
N ASP A 181 -12.51 25.84 -3.87
CA ASP A 181 -13.53 26.31 -2.95
C ASP A 181 -14.88 26.34 -3.69
N ASN A 182 -15.71 25.35 -3.41
CA ASN A 182 -17.03 25.19 -4.01
C ASN A 182 -18.09 25.56 -2.97
N THR A 183 -18.60 26.78 -3.13
CA THR A 183 -19.63 27.36 -2.27
C THR A 183 -20.98 27.34 -2.98
N ASN A 184 -22.07 27.55 -2.24
CA ASN A 184 -23.40 27.72 -2.84
C ASN A 184 -23.46 28.90 -3.83
N SER A 185 -22.51 29.85 -3.75
CA SER A 185 -22.36 31.00 -4.65
C SER A 185 -21.52 30.72 -5.90
N GLY A 186 -20.87 29.56 -6.01
CA GLY A 186 -20.08 29.18 -7.19
C GLY A 186 -18.81 28.38 -6.87
N ASN A 187 -18.17 27.92 -7.95
CA ASN A 187 -16.91 27.17 -7.92
C ASN A 187 -15.73 28.12 -8.15
N ALA A 188 -14.88 28.30 -7.14
CA ALA A 188 -13.59 28.96 -7.27
C ALA A 188 -12.48 27.91 -7.32
N THR A 189 -11.65 27.96 -8.37
CA THR A 189 -10.49 27.07 -8.51
C THR A 189 -9.22 27.91 -8.60
N TYR A 190 -8.19 27.51 -7.88
CA TYR A 190 -6.90 28.16 -7.85
C TYR A 190 -5.82 27.12 -8.14
N SER A 191 -4.80 27.48 -8.92
CA SER A 191 -3.68 26.59 -9.19
C SER A 191 -2.35 27.34 -9.32
N THR A 192 -1.29 26.67 -8.90
CA THR A 192 0.10 27.16 -8.99
C THR A 192 0.62 27.21 -10.43
N TRP A 193 0.09 26.41 -11.35
CA TRP A 193 0.60 26.31 -12.74
C TRP A 193 0.54 27.61 -13.54
N LEU A 194 -0.40 28.52 -13.20
CA LEU A 194 -0.53 29.82 -13.87
C LEU A 194 0.56 30.81 -13.46
N ALA A 195 1.31 30.52 -12.38
CA ALA A 195 2.33 31.43 -11.88
C ALA A 195 3.56 31.50 -12.78
N ASN A 196 3.88 30.39 -13.46
CA ASN A 196 5.10 30.22 -14.27
C ASN A 196 6.39 30.64 -13.53
N LYS A 197 6.42 30.43 -12.22
CA LYS A 197 7.52 30.72 -11.29
C LYS A 197 7.33 29.89 -10.01
N PRO A 198 8.39 29.64 -9.22
CA PRO A 198 8.25 28.98 -7.93
C PRO A 198 7.28 29.75 -7.01
N VAL A 199 6.18 29.10 -6.61
CA VAL A 199 5.16 29.69 -5.71
C VAL A 199 4.75 28.75 -4.58
N GLY A 200 5.38 27.59 -4.46
CA GLY A 200 5.08 26.65 -3.40
C GLY A 200 5.99 25.44 -3.39
N THR A 201 5.81 24.60 -2.40
CA THR A 201 6.56 23.37 -2.22
C THR A 201 5.68 22.23 -1.71
N VAL A 202 6.05 21.02 -2.10
CA VAL A 202 5.68 19.78 -1.41
C VAL A 202 6.95 19.16 -0.87
N VAL A 203 6.98 18.86 0.42
CA VAL A 203 8.09 18.16 1.07
C VAL A 203 7.62 16.76 1.44
N VAL A 204 8.06 15.76 0.69
CA VAL A 204 7.81 14.35 0.98
C VAL A 204 8.84 13.90 2.00
N THR A 205 8.39 13.53 3.20
CA THR A 205 9.23 13.08 4.31
C THR A 205 9.22 11.55 4.47
N SER A 206 8.21 10.87 3.92
CA SER A 206 8.16 9.41 3.86
C SER A 206 7.59 8.94 2.52
N TYR A 207 8.17 7.88 1.98
CA TYR A 207 7.69 7.24 0.76
C TYR A 207 8.07 5.75 0.78
N ASN A 208 7.11 4.88 0.51
CA ASN A 208 7.33 3.45 0.34
C ASN A 208 6.46 2.94 -0.81
N ASP A 209 7.06 2.62 -1.95
CA ASP A 209 6.34 2.18 -3.13
C ASP A 209 5.68 0.80 -2.94
N VAL A 210 6.34 -0.11 -2.23
CA VAL A 210 5.83 -1.47 -1.96
C VAL A 210 4.54 -1.39 -1.13
N ASN A 211 4.58 -0.60 -0.07
CA ASN A 211 3.43 -0.37 0.81
C ASN A 211 2.48 0.71 0.27
N ARG A 212 2.80 1.33 -0.88
CA ARG A 212 2.16 2.53 -1.45
C ARG A 212 1.80 3.57 -0.40
N THR A 213 2.75 3.91 0.47
CA THR A 213 2.57 4.98 1.45
C THR A 213 3.38 6.21 1.08
N ILE A 214 2.83 7.38 1.37
CA ILE A 214 3.50 8.67 1.18
C ILE A 214 3.07 9.66 2.26
N GLY A 215 4.01 10.42 2.79
CA GLY A 215 3.72 11.43 3.81
C GLY A 215 4.63 12.64 3.66
N GLY A 216 4.14 13.78 4.14
CA GLY A 216 4.84 15.04 3.95
C GLY A 216 4.06 16.28 4.37
N THR A 217 4.60 17.42 3.96
CA THR A 217 4.00 18.74 4.16
C THR A 217 3.93 19.51 2.85
N PHE A 218 3.13 20.57 2.82
CA PHE A 218 3.02 21.44 1.66
C PHE A 218 2.60 22.86 2.03
N GLU A 219 2.98 23.80 1.17
CA GLU A 219 2.51 25.17 1.18
C GLU A 219 2.62 25.75 -0.23
N PHE A 220 1.67 26.59 -0.63
CA PHE A 220 1.73 27.26 -1.92
C PHE A 220 0.82 28.49 -1.99
N GLU A 221 1.20 29.42 -2.86
CA GLU A 221 0.33 30.46 -3.38
C GLU A 221 -0.20 30.05 -4.75
N ALA A 222 -1.52 30.09 -4.93
CA ALA A 222 -2.17 29.72 -6.17
C ALA A 222 -3.00 30.89 -6.72
N ALA A 223 -2.86 31.16 -8.02
CA ALA A 223 -3.67 32.15 -8.71
C ALA A 223 -4.99 31.53 -9.15
N ALA A 224 -6.03 32.35 -9.22
CA ALA A 224 -7.34 31.94 -9.71
C ALA A 224 -7.27 31.42 -11.16
N ASN A 225 -7.96 30.30 -11.42
CA ASN A 225 -8.22 29.77 -12.77
C ASN A 225 -9.39 30.54 -13.44
N LEU A 226 -9.64 30.25 -14.72
CA LEU A 226 -10.71 30.84 -15.53
C LEU A 226 -12.03 30.98 -14.75
N ASN A 227 -12.64 32.18 -14.81
CA ASN A 227 -13.88 32.57 -14.12
C ASN A 227 -13.77 32.83 -12.60
N THR A 228 -12.55 32.93 -12.06
CA THR A 228 -12.28 33.37 -10.69
C THR A 228 -11.22 34.50 -10.72
N THR A 229 -11.17 35.35 -9.71
CA THR A 229 -10.15 36.41 -9.59
C THR A 229 -9.40 36.31 -8.26
N GLY A 230 -8.18 36.84 -8.20
CA GLY A 230 -7.36 36.87 -7.00
C GLY A 230 -6.39 35.69 -6.87
N SER A 231 -5.80 35.57 -5.67
CA SER A 231 -4.93 34.46 -5.28
C SER A 231 -5.33 33.91 -3.92
N VAL A 232 -4.91 32.68 -3.64
CA VAL A 232 -5.09 32.01 -2.36
C VAL A 232 -3.75 31.51 -1.86
N THR A 233 -3.53 31.63 -0.55
CA THR A 233 -2.39 31.01 0.12
C THR A 233 -2.88 29.79 0.88
N VAL A 234 -2.36 28.62 0.51
CA VAL A 234 -2.52 27.37 1.23
C VAL A 234 -1.26 27.16 2.06
N SER A 235 -1.42 27.04 3.38
CA SER A 235 -0.30 26.98 4.32
C SER A 235 -0.51 25.87 5.34
N LYS A 236 0.57 25.52 6.08
CA LYS A 236 0.55 24.49 7.13
C LYS A 236 -0.05 23.17 6.66
N GLY A 237 0.17 22.84 5.40
CA GLY A 237 -0.33 21.62 4.79
C GLY A 237 0.43 20.41 5.31
N SER A 238 -0.28 19.35 5.66
CA SER A 238 0.31 18.05 6.00
C SER A 238 -0.51 16.91 5.42
N PHE A 239 0.15 15.81 5.07
CA PHE A 239 -0.52 14.62 4.57
C PHE A 239 0.20 13.33 4.97
N ASN A 240 -0.56 12.25 5.11
CA ASN A 240 -0.06 10.89 5.24
C ASN A 240 -1.09 9.95 4.59
N PHE A 241 -0.71 9.29 3.49
CA PHE A 241 -1.60 8.51 2.64
C PHE A 241 -1.09 7.08 2.49
N GLN A 242 -2.03 6.15 2.36
CA GLN A 242 -1.85 4.80 1.89
C GLN A 242 -2.83 4.55 0.74
N PHE A 243 -2.32 4.18 -0.43
CA PHE A 243 -3.11 3.91 -1.64
C PHE A 243 -3.53 2.45 -1.78
#